data_AF-A0A087UP64-F1
#
_entry.id   AF-A0A087UP64-F1
#
_cell.length_a   1.000
_cell.length_b   1.000
_cell.length_c   1.000
_cell.angle_alpha   90.00
_cell.angle_beta   90.00
_cell.angle_gamma   90.00
#
_symmetry.space_group_name_H-M   'P 1'
#
loop_
_entity.id
_entity.type
_entity.pdbx_description
1 polymer ?
#
loop_
_entity_poly.entity_id
_entity_poly.type
_entity_poly.pdbx_seq_one_letter_code
_entity_poly.pdbx_strand_id
1 'polypeptide(L)' 'MIYPKGLSKNSSCMTEYSEAGPQITYALPLRSCNTMSADFDEGIEYFNTVVIQPHRKLVTSQGRGYHVRCRYQTKDQ' A
#
# COMPACT_ATOMS: atom_id res chain seq x y z
N MET A 1 -10.68 -4.72 -4.58
CA MET A 1 -9.26 -5.01 -4.89
C MET A 1 -8.40 -3.96 -4.23
N ILE A 2 -7.26 -4.36 -3.68
CA ILE A 2 -6.29 -3.46 -3.06
C ILE A 2 -4.94 -3.69 -3.75
N TYR A 3 -4.29 -2.62 -4.22
CA TYR A 3 -3.00 -2.72 -4.89
C TYR A 3 -2.18 -1.43 -4.74
N PRO A 4 -0.84 -1.51 -4.73
CA PRO A 4 0.02 -0.34 -4.68
C PRO A 4 -0.02 0.41 -6.02
N LYS A 5 -0.11 1.74 -5.96
CA LYS A 5 -0.06 2.64 -7.11
C LYS A 5 1.29 2.48 -7.80
N GLY A 6 1.27 2.44 -9.13
CA GLY A 6 2.49 2.31 -9.95
C GLY A 6 2.85 0.86 -10.32
N LEU A 7 2.23 -0.14 -9.70
CA LEU A 7 2.30 -1.52 -10.16
C LEU A 7 1.07 -1.91 -10.98
N SER A 8 1.26 -2.90 -11.85
CA SER A 8 0.14 -3.48 -12.59
C SER A 8 -0.85 -4.14 -11.63
N LYS A 9 -2.11 -4.21 -12.05
CA LYS A 9 -3.18 -4.95 -11.38
C LYS A 9 -2.99 -6.47 -11.43
N ASN A 10 -1.80 -6.96 -11.76
CA ASN A 10 -1.47 -8.39 -11.76
C ASN A 10 -0.15 -8.66 -11.02
N SER A 11 0.29 -7.71 -10.20
CA SER A 11 1.44 -7.88 -9.33
C SER A 11 1.09 -8.81 -8.16
N SER A 12 2.10 -9.51 -7.62
CA SER A 12 1.97 -10.34 -6.40
C SER A 12 1.50 -9.57 -5.16
N CYS A 13 1.58 -8.23 -5.22
CA CYS A 13 1.15 -7.32 -4.18
C CYS A 13 -0.34 -6.96 -4.27
N MET A 14 -1.04 -7.38 -5.32
CA MET A 14 -2.47 -7.19 -5.42
C MET A 14 -3.21 -8.21 -4.54
N THR A 15 -4.22 -7.74 -3.82
CA THR A 15 -5.16 -8.62 -3.12
C THR A 15 -6.59 -8.37 -3.58
N GLU A 16 -7.24 -9.44 -4.02
CA GLU A 16 -8.67 -9.44 -4.33
C GLU A 16 -9.49 -9.83 -3.12
N TYR A 17 -10.57 -9.12 -2.90
CA TYR A 17 -11.58 -9.48 -1.91
C TYR A 17 -12.93 -9.57 -2.64
N SER A 18 -13.59 -10.72 -2.58
CA SER A 18 -14.98 -10.94 -3.07
C SER A 18 -15.99 -10.76 -1.95
N GLU A 19 -15.63 -11.24 -0.78
CA GLU A 19 -16.47 -11.31 0.41
C GLU A 19 -15.66 -10.79 1.61
N ALA A 20 -14.97 -9.66 1.43
CA ALA A 20 -14.37 -8.99 2.57
C ALA A 20 -15.49 -8.55 3.52
N GLY A 21 -15.37 -8.93 4.79
CA GLY A 21 -16.19 -8.40 5.86
C GLY A 21 -15.98 -6.88 6.04
N PRO A 22 -16.54 -6.27 7.10
CA PRO A 22 -16.46 -4.83 7.32
C PRO A 22 -15.03 -4.31 7.51
N GLN A 23 -14.09 -5.18 7.90
CA GLN A 23 -12.69 -4.84 8.12
C GLN A 23 -11.79 -5.62 7.17
N ILE A 24 -10.89 -4.90 6.49
CA ILE A 24 -9.92 -5.46 5.56
C ILE A 24 -8.52 -5.16 6.07
N THR A 25 -7.71 -6.20 6.23
CA THR A 25 -6.30 -6.08 6.57
C THR A 25 -5.46 -6.33 5.32
N TYR A 26 -4.62 -5.37 4.96
CA TYR A 26 -3.70 -5.45 3.84
C TYR A 26 -2.26 -5.28 4.34
N ALA A 27 -1.41 -6.27 4.06
CA ALA A 27 0.00 -6.26 4.47
C ALA A 27 0.87 -5.81 3.30
N LEU A 28 1.65 -4.76 3.51
CA LEU A 28 2.56 -4.20 2.51
C LEU A 28 4.01 -4.33 3.00
N PRO A 29 4.92 -4.96 2.23
CA PRO A 29 6.32 -5.05 2.58
C PRO A 29 7.05 -3.69 2.49
N LEU A 30 8.03 -3.48 3.38
CA LEU A 30 8.83 -2.25 3.43
C LEU A 30 9.81 -2.11 2.24
N ARG A 31 10.26 -3.21 1.63
CA ARG A 31 11.29 -3.22 0.58
C ARG A 31 10.82 -3.78 -0.77
N SER A 32 9.52 -3.82 -1.02
CA SER A 32 8.97 -4.28 -2.31
C SER A 32 7.61 -3.62 -2.57
N CYS A 33 6.85 -4.10 -3.55
CA CYS A 33 5.51 -3.58 -3.85
C CYS A 33 5.45 -2.06 -4.14
N ASN A 34 6.53 -1.54 -4.75
CA ASN A 34 6.72 -0.12 -5.01
C ASN A 34 6.75 0.77 -3.74
N THR A 35 7.04 0.18 -2.57
CA THR A 35 7.33 0.94 -1.36
C THR A 35 8.64 1.70 -1.54
N MET A 36 8.58 3.00 -1.32
CA MET A 36 9.74 3.89 -1.33
C MET A 36 10.21 4.15 0.10
N SER A 37 11.47 4.52 0.26
CA SER A 37 12.05 4.90 1.56
C SER A 37 12.81 6.20 1.45
N ALA A 38 12.79 6.98 2.52
CA ALA A 38 13.63 8.16 2.69
C ALA A 38 14.21 8.19 4.12
N ASP A 39 15.48 8.53 4.23
CA ASP A 39 16.11 8.80 5.52
C ASP A 39 15.56 10.11 6.10
N PHE A 40 15.44 10.16 7.42
CA PHE A 40 15.12 11.35 8.20
C PHE A 40 16.02 11.41 9.43
N ASP A 41 16.05 12.53 10.15
CA ASP A 41 17.05 12.83 11.19
C ASP A 41 17.22 11.74 12.27
N GLU A 42 16.18 10.94 12.56
CA GLU A 42 16.21 9.90 13.59
C GLU A 42 16.00 8.48 13.04
N GLY A 43 16.00 8.27 11.72
CA GLY A 43 15.82 6.94 11.14
C GLY A 43 15.34 6.91 9.69
N ILE A 44 14.47 5.94 9.37
CA ILE A 44 14.02 5.68 7.99
C ILE A 44 12.48 5.71 7.93
N GLU A 45 11.95 6.45 6.97
CA GLU A 45 10.53 6.47 6.65
C GLU A 45 10.26 5.68 5.38
N TYR A 46 9.34 4.71 5.48
CA TYR A 46 8.83 3.95 4.34
C TYR A 46 7.45 4.48 3.96
N PHE A 47 7.20 4.66 2.66
CA PHE A 47 5.94 5.18 2.17
C PHE A 47 5.49 4.53 0.87
N ASN A 48 4.18 4.37 0.74
CA ASN A 48 3.54 3.84 -0.46
C ASN A 48 2.15 4.47 -0.63
N THR A 49 1.62 4.41 -1.85
CA THR A 49 0.25 4.82 -2.12
C THR A 49 -0.56 3.58 -2.48
N VAL A 50 -1.50 3.20 -1.65
CA VAL A 50 -2.36 2.02 -1.87
C VAL A 50 -3.69 2.47 -2.45
N VAL A 51 -4.13 1.80 -3.52
CA VAL A 51 -5.43 2.06 -4.16
C VAL A 51 -6.42 0.98 -3.78
N ILE A 52 -7.57 1.41 -3.25
CA ILE A 52 -8.72 0.55 -2.98
C ILE A 52 -9.73 0.77 -4.10
N GLN A 53 -9.96 -0.27 -4.90
CA GLN A 53 -10.94 -0.26 -5.99
C GLN A 53 -12.09 -1.23 -5.65
N PRO A 54 -13.34 -0.75 -5.46
CA PRO A 54 -14.46 -1.62 -5.13
C PRO A 54 -14.89 -2.50 -6.31
N HIS A 55 -14.92 -1.96 -7.53
CA HIS A 55 -15.29 -2.72 -8.73
C HIS A 55 -14.08 -3.34 -9.46
N ARG A 56 -14.18 -4.62 -9.81
CA ARG A 56 -13.08 -5.41 -10.41
C ARG A 56 -12.77 -5.04 -11.87
N LYS A 57 -13.80 -4.86 -12.69
CA LYS A 57 -13.66 -4.72 -14.17
C LYS A 57 -13.88 -3.31 -14.70
N LEU A 58 -14.33 -2.40 -13.84
CA LEU A 58 -14.65 -1.02 -14.21
C LEU A 58 -13.78 -0.08 -13.39
N VAL A 59 -13.03 0.78 -14.08
CA VAL A 59 -12.43 1.96 -13.44
C VAL A 59 -13.57 2.92 -13.14
N THR A 60 -14.14 2.76 -11.96
CA THR A 60 -15.08 3.74 -11.42
C THR A 60 -14.25 4.85 -10.76
N SER A 61 -14.70 6.09 -10.85
CA SER A 61 -14.13 7.22 -10.10
C SER A 61 -14.26 7.07 -8.57
N GLN A 62 -14.79 5.93 -8.11
CA GLN A 62 -14.97 5.58 -6.70
C GLN A 62 -13.72 4.96 -6.06
N GLY A 63 -12.70 4.64 -6.85
CA GLY A 63 -11.42 4.18 -6.31
C GLY A 63 -10.79 5.23 -5.40
N ARG A 64 -10.29 4.82 -4.23
CA ARG A 64 -9.63 5.72 -3.27
C ARG A 64 -8.16 5.38 -3.14
N GLY A 65 -7.31 6.41 -3.19
CA GLY A 65 -5.89 6.30 -2.91
C GLY A 65 -5.60 6.68 -1.45
N TYR A 66 -4.77 5.88 -0.79
CA TYR A 66 -4.33 6.09 0.57
C TYR A 66 -2.82 6.20 0.60
N HIS A 67 -2.31 7.30 1.16
CA HIS A 67 -0.89 7.45 1.42
C HIS A 67 -0.57 6.82 2.76
N VAL A 68 0.22 5.74 2.75
CA VAL A 68 0.63 5.00 3.94
C VAL A 68 2.08 5.33 4.22
N ARG A 69 2.41 5.66 5.47
CA ARG A 69 3.76 6.00 5.92
C ARG A 69 4.05 5.28 7.23
N CYS A 70 5.23 4.66 7.32
CA CYS A 70 5.73 4.00 8.51
C CYS A 70 7.13 4.56 8.82
N ARG A 71 7.32 5.10 10.03
CA ARG A 71 8.62 5.62 10.50
C ARG A 71 9.24 4.64 11.47
N TYR A 72 10.52 4.37 11.27
CA TYR A 72 11.31 3.52 12.15
C TYR A 72 12.51 4.32 12.63
N GLN A 73 12.66 4.43 13.95
CA GLN A 73 13.85 5.01 14.56
C GLN A 73 14.97 3.97 14.62
N THR A 74 16.18 4.36 14.25
CA THR A 74 17.38 3.54 14.46
C THR A 74 17.78 3.62 15.92
N LYS A 75 17.90 2.48 16.60
CA LYS A 75 18.11 2.39 18.07
C LYS A 75 19.52 2.72 18.57
N ASP A 76 20.39 3.26 17.72
CA ASP A 76 21.77 3.56 18.08
C ASP A 76 22.03 5.07 17.97
N GLN A 77 21.79 5.78 19.08
CA GLN A 77 22.53 7.00 19.43
C GLN A 77 22.85 6.97 20.93
#